data_AF-A0A9D6ECN1-F1
#
_entry.id   AF-A0A9D6ECN1-F1
#
_cell.length_a   1.000
_cell.length_b   1.000
_cell.length_c   1.000
_cell.angle_alpha   90.00
_cell.angle_beta   90.00
_cell.angle_gamma   90.00
#
_symmetry.space_group_name_H-M   'P 1'
#
loop_
_entity.id
_entity.type
_entity.pdbx_description
1 polymer ?
#
loop_
_entity_poly.entity_id
_entity_poly.type
_entity_poly.pdbx_seq_one_letter_code
_entity_poly.pdbx_strand_id
1 'polypeptide(L)'
;SELGNAVATAAGYNVVTDSAYRDVQCESCHGPGFTHVQNPSRETRPLASIAVNTGLTNGCGECHSGQHTPYLEQWVESKHGYGGHAYTVEGGRAGCNVCHEGRTAIRLNFGETTNYVEQADTGATSYQPILCATCHDPHSAANEGQLRAPLSEPSRAQLCIKCHAREGHPPSSGVTRRGPHAAQGLLVIGEDAGWIPPNYTYGEGLVGTHGSEANPRQCAACHVTRFDVADASTGGFLLTSVGHTFEAIQCLDAQGLPTAGPCSVDQRDFRGCAVSGCHGSAAAARTAFVATKARMNFLTDQLWYDTNGNGVIETTDGGLLPKVLAQAIAAGNLNVINLYDGTLTVAEGAIWNAQLAYTHDRPFWSRFTVQGQKSCTPPTTCTTQGAVNTAHKSSGEGAHNPFLLDALLTSSIQAVQTTYGLAPDMPVDLTVKATPRR
;
A
#
# COMPACT_ATOMS: atom_id res chain seq x y z
N SER A 1 -16.82 -32.12 -6.23
CA SER A 1 -17.40 -31.05 -5.42
C SER A 1 -18.10 -30.10 -6.37
N GLU A 2 -19.34 -29.76 -6.08
CA GLU A 2 -20.04 -28.61 -6.67
C GLU A 2 -19.49 -27.27 -6.17
N LEU A 3 -18.85 -27.27 -4.99
CA LEU A 3 -18.27 -26.06 -4.41
C LEU A 3 -17.11 -25.54 -5.24
N GLY A 4 -17.12 -24.24 -5.51
CA GLY A 4 -16.08 -23.47 -6.17
C GLY A 4 -16.30 -23.26 -7.67
N ASN A 5 -17.28 -23.92 -8.26
CA ASN A 5 -17.67 -23.76 -9.66
C ASN A 5 -19.09 -23.18 -9.76
N ALA A 6 -19.61 -23.01 -10.98
CA ALA A 6 -20.91 -22.37 -11.19
C ALA A 6 -22.12 -23.33 -11.07
N VAL A 7 -21.90 -24.61 -10.74
CA VAL A 7 -22.96 -25.63 -10.71
C VAL A 7 -23.67 -25.60 -9.36
N ALA A 8 -24.97 -25.32 -9.36
CA ALA A 8 -25.80 -25.25 -8.15
C ALA A 8 -26.32 -26.62 -7.65
N THR A 9 -25.99 -27.70 -8.35
CA THR A 9 -26.36 -29.08 -8.00
C THR A 9 -25.12 -29.88 -7.66
N ALA A 10 -25.26 -30.93 -6.85
CA ALA A 10 -24.16 -31.83 -6.52
C ALA A 10 -23.38 -32.24 -7.79
N ALA A 11 -22.04 -32.22 -7.71
CA ALA A 11 -21.16 -32.55 -8.83
C ALA A 11 -19.85 -33.24 -8.40
N GLY A 12 -19.25 -33.99 -9.34
CA GLY A 12 -18.00 -34.74 -9.12
C GLY A 12 -18.13 -35.76 -7.98
N TYR A 13 -17.20 -35.72 -7.02
CA TYR A 13 -17.18 -36.60 -5.85
C TYR A 13 -18.50 -36.67 -5.05
N ASN A 14 -19.27 -35.57 -4.99
CA ASN A 14 -20.52 -35.53 -4.23
C ASN A 14 -21.68 -36.24 -4.95
N VAL A 15 -21.55 -36.53 -6.25
CA VAL A 15 -22.51 -37.35 -7.02
C VAL A 15 -22.03 -38.79 -7.14
N VAL A 16 -20.75 -38.96 -7.48
CA VAL A 16 -20.13 -40.28 -7.64
C VAL A 16 -18.84 -40.30 -6.84
N THR A 17 -18.86 -41.01 -5.72
CA THR A 17 -17.65 -41.29 -4.93
C THR A 17 -16.79 -42.28 -5.71
N ASP A 18 -15.69 -41.79 -6.25
CA ASP A 18 -14.73 -42.59 -7.02
C ASP A 18 -13.32 -42.31 -6.50
N SER A 19 -12.51 -43.36 -6.40
CA SER A 19 -11.09 -43.28 -6.02
C SER A 19 -10.24 -42.39 -6.94
N ALA A 20 -10.72 -42.09 -8.15
CA ALA A 20 -10.09 -41.17 -9.08
C ALA A 20 -10.19 -39.70 -8.65
N TYR A 21 -11.17 -39.33 -7.83
CA TYR A 21 -11.27 -37.98 -7.28
C TYR A 21 -10.49 -37.89 -5.97
N ARG A 22 -9.49 -37.01 -5.92
CA ARG A 22 -8.65 -36.80 -4.74
C ARG A 22 -8.42 -35.32 -4.51
N ASP A 23 -8.60 -34.81 -3.29
CA ASP A 23 -8.40 -33.40 -2.98
C ASP A 23 -9.22 -32.45 -3.90
N VAL A 24 -8.70 -31.26 -4.22
CA VAL A 24 -9.35 -30.28 -5.10
C VAL A 24 -8.98 -30.57 -6.55
N GLN A 25 -9.98 -30.76 -7.41
CA GLN A 25 -9.82 -31.14 -8.81
C GLN A 25 -10.14 -29.98 -9.77
N CYS A 26 -9.75 -30.09 -11.04
CA CYS A 26 -9.99 -29.05 -12.05
C CYS A 26 -11.47 -28.61 -12.09
N GLU A 27 -12.36 -29.60 -12.03
CA GLU A 27 -13.81 -29.39 -12.09
C GLU A 27 -14.37 -28.69 -10.83
N SER A 28 -13.62 -28.66 -9.72
CA SER A 28 -14.01 -27.88 -8.54
C SER A 28 -14.06 -26.38 -8.83
N CYS A 29 -13.30 -25.87 -9.81
CA CYS A 29 -13.33 -24.44 -10.18
C CYS A 29 -13.89 -24.21 -11.58
N HIS A 30 -13.56 -25.09 -12.53
CA HIS A 30 -13.98 -24.95 -13.92
C HIS A 30 -15.40 -25.46 -14.17
N GLY A 31 -15.93 -26.32 -13.29
CA GLY A 31 -17.15 -27.08 -13.53
C GLY A 31 -16.92 -28.33 -14.38
N PRO A 32 -18.00 -29.08 -14.70
CA PRO A 32 -17.90 -30.39 -15.33
C PRO A 32 -17.20 -30.37 -16.69
N GLY A 33 -16.21 -31.24 -16.86
CA GLY A 33 -15.41 -31.36 -18.08
C GLY A 33 -15.94 -32.37 -19.10
N PHE A 34 -17.06 -33.05 -18.84
CA PHE A 34 -17.56 -34.15 -19.67
C PHE A 34 -17.76 -33.77 -21.15
N THR A 35 -18.45 -32.66 -21.42
CA THR A 35 -18.65 -32.15 -22.79
C THR A 35 -17.32 -31.81 -23.47
N HIS A 36 -16.35 -31.28 -22.71
CA HIS A 36 -15.04 -30.95 -23.23
C HIS A 36 -14.25 -32.20 -23.64
N VAL A 37 -14.24 -33.24 -22.81
CA VAL A 37 -13.58 -34.51 -23.11
C VAL A 37 -14.19 -35.20 -24.32
N GLN A 38 -15.51 -35.09 -24.52
CA GLN A 38 -16.19 -35.67 -25.67
C GLN A 38 -15.92 -34.91 -26.98
N ASN A 39 -15.74 -33.59 -26.91
CA ASN A 39 -15.48 -32.76 -28.08
C ASN A 39 -14.55 -31.60 -27.74
N PRO A 40 -13.21 -31.81 -27.71
CA PRO A 40 -12.27 -30.78 -27.27
C PRO A 40 -12.23 -29.58 -28.23
N SER A 41 -12.76 -28.45 -27.79
CA SER A 41 -12.72 -27.18 -28.53
C SER A 41 -12.62 -25.98 -27.58
N ARG A 42 -12.47 -24.77 -28.13
CA ARG A 42 -12.47 -23.54 -27.32
C ARG A 42 -13.85 -23.28 -26.70
N GLU A 43 -14.90 -23.69 -27.40
CA GLU A 43 -16.31 -23.51 -27.04
C GLU A 43 -16.75 -24.51 -25.96
N THR A 44 -16.19 -25.73 -25.96
CA THR A 44 -16.52 -26.75 -24.94
C THR A 44 -15.63 -26.68 -23.71
N ARG A 45 -14.55 -25.88 -23.73
CA ARG A 45 -13.62 -25.74 -22.61
C ARG A 45 -14.28 -25.05 -21.41
N PRO A 46 -14.40 -25.72 -20.25
CA PRO A 46 -14.97 -25.11 -19.06
C PRO A 46 -14.04 -24.02 -18.52
N LEU A 47 -14.60 -22.85 -18.22
CA LEU A 47 -13.87 -21.70 -17.70
C LEU A 47 -14.17 -21.55 -16.21
N ALA A 48 -13.13 -21.30 -15.42
CA ALA A 48 -13.29 -20.93 -14.02
C ALA A 48 -13.73 -19.47 -13.90
N SER A 49 -14.56 -19.18 -12.90
CA SER A 49 -14.80 -17.82 -12.42
C SER A 49 -13.68 -17.41 -11.48
N ILE A 50 -13.21 -16.18 -11.61
CA ILE A 50 -12.29 -15.56 -10.65
C ILE A 50 -13.03 -14.62 -9.68
N ALA A 51 -14.32 -14.38 -9.91
CA ALA A 51 -15.14 -13.55 -9.04
C ALA A 51 -15.21 -14.16 -7.64
N VAL A 52 -15.20 -13.31 -6.63
CA VAL A 52 -15.26 -13.74 -5.24
C VAL A 52 -15.95 -12.68 -4.37
N ASN A 53 -16.86 -13.11 -3.49
CA ASN A 53 -17.53 -12.29 -2.48
C ASN A 53 -18.25 -13.20 -1.47
N THR A 54 -18.61 -12.70 -0.30
CA THR A 54 -19.34 -13.46 0.75
C THR A 54 -20.74 -13.89 0.32
N GLY A 55 -21.34 -13.23 -0.68
CA GLY A 55 -22.63 -13.58 -1.25
C GLY A 55 -22.56 -14.43 -2.52
N LEU A 56 -21.38 -14.83 -2.99
CA LEU A 56 -21.22 -15.63 -4.19
C LEU A 56 -21.07 -17.12 -3.84
N THR A 57 -21.72 -17.98 -4.61
CA THR A 57 -21.60 -19.44 -4.55
C THR A 57 -20.79 -19.94 -5.74
N ASN A 58 -19.64 -19.30 -5.98
CA ASN A 58 -18.64 -19.73 -6.94
C ASN A 58 -17.24 -19.28 -6.49
N GLY A 59 -16.20 -19.89 -7.06
CA GLY A 59 -14.82 -19.50 -6.85
C GLY A 59 -14.23 -19.88 -5.50
N CYS A 60 -13.14 -19.22 -5.12
CA CYS A 60 -12.32 -19.60 -3.97
C CYS A 60 -13.09 -19.54 -2.63
N GLY A 61 -14.07 -18.64 -2.53
CA GLY A 61 -14.77 -18.31 -1.29
C GLY A 61 -15.61 -19.45 -0.71
N GLU A 62 -16.04 -20.41 -1.52
CA GLU A 62 -16.85 -21.54 -1.03
C GLU A 62 -16.07 -22.53 -0.16
N CYS A 63 -14.75 -22.59 -0.33
CA CYS A 63 -13.87 -23.44 0.47
C CYS A 63 -13.02 -22.61 1.46
N HIS A 64 -12.63 -21.39 1.08
CA HIS A 64 -11.75 -20.52 1.84
C HIS A 64 -12.53 -19.50 2.68
N SER A 65 -13.42 -20.03 3.53
CA SER A 65 -14.31 -19.29 4.42
C SER A 65 -14.32 -19.89 5.83
N GLY A 66 -14.85 -19.16 6.80
CA GLY A 66 -15.14 -19.64 8.15
C GLY A 66 -13.95 -19.55 9.12
N GLN A 67 -14.11 -20.10 10.32
CA GLN A 67 -13.20 -19.80 11.45
C GLN A 67 -11.75 -20.27 11.25
N HIS A 68 -11.52 -21.35 10.51
CA HIS A 68 -10.17 -21.92 10.33
C HIS A 68 -9.45 -21.37 9.09
N THR A 69 -10.21 -20.85 8.13
CA THR A 69 -9.72 -20.37 6.83
C THR A 69 -10.47 -19.10 6.39
N PRO A 70 -10.48 -18.01 7.19
CA PRO A 70 -11.30 -16.83 6.94
C PRO A 70 -10.70 -15.92 5.84
N TYR A 71 -10.18 -16.51 4.76
CA TYR A 71 -9.53 -15.75 3.68
C TYR A 71 -10.54 -14.82 3.01
N LEU A 72 -11.74 -15.32 2.72
CA LEU A 72 -12.80 -14.55 2.10
C LEU A 72 -13.24 -13.37 2.97
N GLU A 73 -13.51 -13.63 4.25
CA GLU A 73 -14.02 -12.64 5.20
C GLU A 73 -12.99 -11.53 5.41
N GLN A 74 -11.73 -11.90 5.65
CA GLN A 74 -10.64 -10.93 5.81
C GLN A 74 -10.36 -10.15 4.51
N TRP A 75 -10.40 -10.82 3.35
CA TRP A 75 -10.23 -10.16 2.06
C TRP A 75 -11.35 -9.16 1.77
N VAL A 76 -12.62 -9.51 2.06
CA VAL A 76 -13.76 -8.60 1.85
C VAL A 76 -13.61 -7.34 2.69
N GLU A 77 -13.09 -7.44 3.92
CA GLU A 77 -12.81 -6.28 4.78
C GLU A 77 -11.63 -5.43 4.29
N SER A 78 -10.73 -6.00 3.51
CA SER A 78 -9.55 -5.30 3.02
C SER A 78 -9.87 -4.22 1.97
N LYS A 79 -8.90 -3.34 1.73
CA LYS A 79 -8.96 -2.37 0.62
C LYS A 79 -8.74 -3.00 -0.75
N HIS A 80 -8.20 -4.21 -0.82
CA HIS A 80 -8.10 -4.96 -2.06
C HIS A 80 -9.44 -5.59 -2.45
N GLY A 81 -10.25 -5.98 -1.46
CA GLY A 81 -11.63 -6.42 -1.64
C GLY A 81 -12.63 -5.26 -1.64
N TYR A 82 -13.78 -5.46 -1.00
CA TYR A 82 -14.91 -4.51 -1.05
C TYR A 82 -14.96 -3.52 0.12
N GLY A 83 -14.18 -3.74 1.19
CA GLY A 83 -14.13 -2.91 2.40
C GLY A 83 -13.46 -1.53 2.23
N GLY A 84 -12.84 -1.28 1.06
CA GLY A 84 -12.10 -0.05 0.77
C GLY A 84 -12.84 1.05 0.01
N HIS A 85 -14.09 0.83 -0.41
CA HIS A 85 -14.69 1.44 -1.61
C HIS A 85 -14.02 0.85 -2.86
N ALA A 86 -14.74 0.04 -3.62
CA ALA A 86 -14.29 -0.45 -4.91
C ALA A 86 -13.78 0.76 -5.72
N TYR A 87 -12.49 0.76 -6.06
CA TYR A 87 -11.82 1.80 -6.85
C TYR A 87 -12.31 1.76 -8.31
N THR A 88 -13.63 1.71 -8.51
CA THR A 88 -14.30 1.50 -9.80
C THR A 88 -13.97 2.61 -10.79
N VAL A 89 -13.86 3.84 -10.29
CA VAL A 89 -13.50 5.01 -11.09
C VAL A 89 -12.05 4.88 -11.58
N GLU A 90 -11.11 4.56 -10.71
CA GLU A 90 -9.70 4.35 -11.06
C GLU A 90 -9.51 3.10 -11.92
N GLY A 91 -10.21 2.01 -11.61
CA GLY A 91 -10.20 0.77 -12.38
C GLY A 91 -10.77 0.93 -13.79
N GLY A 92 -11.62 1.93 -14.03
CA GLY A 92 -12.09 2.30 -15.37
C GLY A 92 -11.14 3.24 -16.14
N ARG A 93 -10.10 3.78 -15.50
CA ARG A 93 -9.18 4.75 -16.11
C ARG A 93 -7.90 4.08 -16.60
N ALA A 94 -7.56 4.32 -17.86
CA ALA A 94 -6.30 3.87 -18.44
C ALA A 94 -5.10 4.37 -17.62
N GLY A 95 -4.17 3.46 -17.32
CA GLY A 95 -2.98 3.73 -16.50
C GLY A 95 -3.21 3.63 -14.99
N CYS A 96 -4.46 3.71 -14.52
CA CYS A 96 -4.83 3.45 -13.11
C CYS A 96 -5.29 2.00 -12.92
N ASN A 97 -5.97 1.44 -13.92
CA ASN A 97 -6.47 0.08 -13.95
C ASN A 97 -5.39 -1.01 -13.83
N VAL A 98 -4.12 -0.67 -14.10
CA VAL A 98 -2.97 -1.57 -13.91
C VAL A 98 -2.87 -2.07 -12.46
N CYS A 99 -3.25 -1.26 -11.48
CA CYS A 99 -3.20 -1.62 -10.05
C CYS A 99 -4.57 -1.66 -9.36
N HIS A 100 -5.59 -1.03 -9.96
CA HIS A 100 -6.92 -0.89 -9.34
C HIS A 100 -7.98 -1.81 -9.95
N GLU A 101 -7.64 -2.67 -10.91
CA GLU A 101 -8.59 -3.60 -11.52
C GLU A 101 -7.94 -4.98 -11.68
N GLY A 102 -8.53 -6.00 -11.05
CA GLY A 102 -7.88 -7.30 -10.83
C GLY A 102 -7.50 -8.03 -12.12
N ARG A 103 -8.34 -7.94 -13.16
CA ARG A 103 -8.10 -8.59 -14.45
C ARG A 103 -6.98 -7.92 -15.22
N THR A 104 -6.94 -6.60 -15.18
CA THR A 104 -5.90 -5.80 -15.81
C THR A 104 -4.58 -6.00 -15.07
N ALA A 105 -4.57 -6.08 -13.75
CA ALA A 105 -3.39 -6.41 -12.96
C ALA A 105 -2.85 -7.80 -13.31
N ILE A 106 -3.69 -8.84 -13.37
CA ILE A 106 -3.33 -10.20 -13.84
C ILE A 106 -2.61 -10.14 -15.19
N ARG A 107 -3.19 -9.42 -16.15
CA ARG A 107 -2.63 -9.32 -17.51
C ARG A 107 -1.35 -8.51 -17.60
N LEU A 108 -1.31 -7.32 -16.99
CA LEU A 108 -0.25 -6.34 -17.23
C LEU A 108 0.89 -6.44 -16.21
N ASN A 109 0.62 -6.78 -14.95
CA ASN A 109 1.66 -6.91 -13.92
C ASN A 109 2.23 -8.33 -13.84
N PHE A 110 1.43 -9.34 -14.21
CA PHE A 110 1.82 -10.75 -14.13
C PHE A 110 1.91 -11.45 -15.49
N GLY A 111 1.55 -10.79 -16.59
CA GLY A 111 1.70 -11.33 -17.94
C GLY A 111 0.74 -12.49 -18.26
N GLU A 112 -0.32 -12.69 -17.46
CA GLU A 112 -1.23 -13.81 -17.61
C GLU A 112 -2.40 -13.46 -18.53
N THR A 113 -2.59 -14.25 -19.60
CA THR A 113 -3.59 -13.99 -20.65
C THR A 113 -4.62 -15.10 -20.80
N THR A 114 -4.57 -16.13 -19.94
CA THR A 114 -5.51 -17.26 -19.96
C THR A 114 -6.95 -16.79 -19.74
N ASN A 115 -7.90 -17.48 -20.39
CA ASN A 115 -9.31 -17.13 -20.31
C ASN A 115 -9.95 -17.61 -19.01
N TYR A 116 -10.88 -16.81 -18.52
CA TYR A 116 -11.77 -17.06 -17.37
C TYR A 116 -13.10 -16.38 -17.67
N VAL A 117 -14.15 -16.69 -16.89
CA VAL A 117 -15.52 -16.22 -17.15
C VAL A 117 -15.58 -14.70 -17.29
N GLU A 118 -15.01 -13.97 -16.33
CA GLU A 118 -15.07 -12.52 -16.26
C GLU A 118 -14.12 -11.82 -17.27
N GLN A 119 -13.34 -12.54 -18.06
CA GLN A 119 -12.33 -11.92 -18.93
C GLN A 119 -12.98 -11.08 -20.05
N ALA A 120 -14.14 -11.53 -20.55
CA ALA A 120 -14.85 -10.89 -21.65
C ALA A 120 -15.71 -9.68 -21.20
N ASP A 121 -15.97 -9.55 -19.90
CA ASP A 121 -16.84 -8.49 -19.40
C ASP A 121 -16.13 -7.12 -19.46
N THR A 122 -16.68 -6.16 -20.18
CA THR A 122 -16.08 -4.82 -20.28
C THR A 122 -17.05 -3.75 -19.74
N GLY A 123 -16.58 -2.89 -18.85
CA GLY A 123 -17.34 -1.74 -18.36
C GLY A 123 -17.34 -1.60 -16.83
N ALA A 124 -17.78 -0.43 -16.34
CA ALA A 124 -17.78 -0.10 -14.91
C ALA A 124 -18.73 -1.00 -14.09
N THR A 125 -19.80 -1.51 -14.70
CA THR A 125 -20.75 -2.45 -14.08
C THR A 125 -20.17 -3.85 -13.88
N SER A 126 -19.05 -4.17 -14.52
CA SER A 126 -18.35 -5.45 -14.45
C SER A 126 -16.95 -5.30 -13.86
N TYR A 127 -16.75 -4.29 -13.01
CA TYR A 127 -15.50 -4.05 -12.31
C TYR A 127 -15.13 -5.25 -11.43
N GLN A 128 -13.87 -5.68 -11.50
CA GLN A 128 -13.29 -6.66 -10.60
C GLN A 128 -12.25 -5.99 -9.70
N PRO A 129 -12.38 -6.09 -8.36
CA PRO A 129 -11.37 -5.60 -7.43
C PRO A 129 -10.08 -6.45 -7.54
N ILE A 130 -9.14 -6.27 -6.62
CA ILE A 130 -7.96 -7.16 -6.55
C ILE A 130 -8.40 -8.46 -5.89
N LEU A 131 -8.62 -9.49 -6.70
CA LEU A 131 -9.22 -10.78 -6.32
C LEU A 131 -8.17 -11.78 -5.83
N CYS A 132 -8.62 -12.93 -5.31
CA CYS A 132 -7.73 -14.05 -4.93
C CYS A 132 -6.80 -14.44 -6.09
N ALA A 133 -7.35 -14.63 -7.29
CA ALA A 133 -6.60 -15.02 -8.49
C ALA A 133 -5.67 -13.92 -9.04
N THR A 134 -5.78 -12.68 -8.53
CA THR A 134 -4.85 -11.61 -8.88
C THR A 134 -3.47 -11.86 -8.27
N CYS A 135 -3.43 -12.40 -7.05
CA CYS A 135 -2.17 -12.73 -6.36
C CYS A 135 -1.79 -14.20 -6.52
N HIS A 136 -2.78 -15.09 -6.55
CA HIS A 136 -2.59 -16.53 -6.61
C HIS A 136 -2.79 -17.09 -8.02
N ASP A 137 -1.94 -18.04 -8.40
CA ASP A 137 -2.09 -18.88 -9.58
C ASP A 137 -2.49 -20.29 -9.14
N PRO A 138 -3.78 -20.69 -9.30
CA PRO A 138 -4.26 -21.99 -8.84
C PRO A 138 -3.59 -23.17 -9.55
N HIS A 139 -2.84 -22.95 -10.64
CA HIS A 139 -2.16 -23.99 -11.40
C HIS A 139 -0.64 -24.03 -11.20
N SER A 140 -0.09 -23.16 -10.34
CA SER A 140 1.35 -23.06 -10.15
C SER A 140 1.75 -23.18 -8.68
N ALA A 141 2.83 -23.94 -8.45
CA ALA A 141 3.52 -24.02 -7.15
C ALA A 141 4.90 -23.35 -7.21
N ALA A 142 5.16 -22.52 -8.22
CA ALA A 142 6.47 -21.87 -8.41
C ALA A 142 6.86 -20.97 -7.23
N ASN A 143 5.88 -20.37 -6.55
CA ASN A 143 6.07 -19.63 -5.30
C ASN A 143 5.19 -20.22 -4.20
N GLU A 144 5.65 -20.12 -2.95
CA GLU A 144 4.91 -20.58 -1.77
C GLU A 144 3.49 -19.99 -1.74
N GLY A 145 2.50 -20.81 -1.37
CA GLY A 145 1.10 -20.38 -1.35
C GLY A 145 0.51 -20.14 -2.73
N GLN A 146 1.12 -20.70 -3.79
CA GLN A 146 0.66 -20.54 -5.17
C GLN A 146 0.68 -19.09 -5.65
N LEU A 147 1.66 -18.29 -5.22
CA LEU A 147 1.73 -16.87 -5.60
C LEU A 147 2.27 -16.69 -7.02
N ARG A 148 1.78 -15.66 -7.72
CA ARG A 148 2.25 -15.28 -9.08
C ARG A 148 3.65 -14.67 -9.11
N ALA A 149 4.14 -14.24 -7.96
CA ALA A 149 5.45 -13.60 -7.79
C ALA A 149 6.00 -13.91 -6.39
N PRO A 150 7.32 -13.88 -6.20
CA PRO A 150 7.93 -14.16 -4.91
C PRO A 150 7.59 -13.08 -3.88
N LEU A 151 7.54 -13.47 -2.59
CA LEU A 151 7.45 -12.54 -1.47
C LEU A 151 8.81 -12.12 -0.95
N SER A 152 9.83 -12.97 -1.09
CA SER A 152 11.13 -12.83 -0.44
C SER A 152 12.09 -11.92 -1.19
N GLU A 153 11.82 -11.62 -2.46
CA GLU A 153 12.72 -10.84 -3.30
C GLU A 153 12.60 -9.34 -3.01
N PRO A 154 13.66 -8.64 -2.55
CA PRO A 154 13.63 -7.20 -2.31
C PRO A 154 13.78 -6.40 -3.61
N SER A 155 12.87 -6.60 -4.57
CA SER A 155 12.94 -5.97 -5.89
C SER A 155 11.55 -5.62 -6.41
N ARG A 156 11.49 -4.88 -7.53
CA ARG A 156 10.23 -4.64 -8.25
C ARG A 156 9.54 -5.91 -8.77
N ALA A 157 10.22 -7.07 -8.75
CA ALA A 157 9.61 -8.35 -9.11
C ALA A 157 8.71 -8.93 -8.00
N GLN A 158 8.84 -8.44 -6.76
CA GLN A 158 8.06 -8.87 -5.61
C GLN A 158 6.56 -8.63 -5.79
N LEU A 159 5.74 -9.56 -5.30
CA LEU A 159 4.28 -9.58 -5.50
C LEU A 159 3.56 -8.26 -5.19
N CYS A 160 3.79 -7.69 -4.01
CA CYS A 160 3.18 -6.46 -3.53
C CYS A 160 3.73 -5.23 -4.27
N ILE A 161 5.04 -5.22 -4.54
CA ILE A 161 5.75 -4.09 -5.16
C ILE A 161 5.32 -3.87 -6.61
N LYS A 162 4.83 -4.91 -7.31
CA LYS A 162 4.23 -4.78 -8.66
C LYS A 162 3.12 -3.74 -8.75
N CYS A 163 2.38 -3.50 -7.67
CA CYS A 163 1.37 -2.44 -7.59
C CYS A 163 1.82 -1.26 -6.71
N HIS A 164 2.58 -1.53 -5.65
CA HIS A 164 3.03 -0.54 -4.68
C HIS A 164 4.40 0.07 -5.04
N ALA A 165 4.59 0.45 -6.30
CA ALA A 165 5.82 1.10 -6.77
C ALA A 165 5.59 2.11 -7.90
N ARG A 166 4.51 2.91 -7.83
CA ARG A 166 4.11 3.77 -8.94
C ARG A 166 4.93 5.05 -9.06
N GLU A 167 5.04 5.82 -7.99
CA GLU A 167 5.75 7.12 -8.01
C GLU A 167 6.37 7.40 -6.63
N GLY A 168 7.69 7.21 -6.51
CA GLY A 168 8.45 7.42 -5.27
C GLY A 168 9.31 8.68 -5.28
N HIS A 169 9.68 9.19 -6.46
CA HIS A 169 10.54 10.35 -6.66
C HIS A 169 9.76 11.45 -7.41
N PRO A 170 10.01 12.75 -7.14
CA PRO A 170 9.36 13.81 -7.92
C PRO A 170 9.81 13.75 -9.39
N PRO A 171 8.90 13.85 -10.37
CA PRO A 171 9.31 13.81 -11.77
C PRO A 171 10.19 15.01 -12.13
N SER A 172 11.05 14.85 -13.13
CA SER A 172 11.96 15.89 -13.60
C SER A 172 11.25 17.16 -14.11
N SER A 173 9.95 17.07 -14.38
CA SER A 173 9.06 18.17 -14.75
C SER A 173 8.42 18.87 -13.53
N GLY A 174 8.98 18.76 -12.33
CA GLY A 174 8.43 19.39 -11.12
C GLY A 174 7.54 18.46 -10.28
N VAL A 175 7.23 18.87 -9.05
CA VAL A 175 6.31 18.10 -8.19
C VAL A 175 4.89 18.20 -8.75
N THR A 176 4.30 17.06 -9.11
CA THR A 176 2.87 17.05 -9.45
C THR A 176 2.02 17.19 -8.18
N ARG A 177 0.85 17.81 -8.29
CA ARG A 177 -0.18 17.90 -7.23
C ARG A 177 -0.53 16.55 -6.54
N ARG A 178 -0.13 15.42 -7.11
CA ARG A 178 -0.47 14.07 -6.62
C ARG A 178 0.59 13.45 -5.71
N GLY A 179 1.69 14.16 -5.43
CA GLY A 179 2.72 13.76 -4.49
C GLY A 179 3.26 12.34 -4.76
N PRO A 180 3.95 11.74 -3.78
CA PRO A 180 4.26 10.32 -3.82
C PRO A 180 2.99 9.48 -3.94
N HIS A 181 2.99 8.49 -4.83
CA HIS A 181 1.84 7.65 -5.10
C HIS A 181 2.20 6.17 -5.14
N ALA A 182 1.62 5.41 -4.21
CA ALA A 182 1.94 3.99 -4.03
C ALA A 182 3.46 3.76 -3.95
N ALA A 183 4.15 4.56 -3.14
CA ALA A 183 5.62 4.56 -3.03
C ALA A 183 6.16 3.57 -1.99
N GLN A 184 5.30 2.75 -1.36
CA GLN A 184 5.69 1.91 -0.23
C GLN A 184 6.77 0.90 -0.60
N GLY A 185 6.61 0.22 -1.74
CA GLY A 185 7.58 -0.76 -2.23
C GLY A 185 8.93 -0.12 -2.54
N LEU A 186 8.92 1.01 -3.24
CA LEU A 186 10.11 1.82 -3.55
C LEU A 186 10.86 2.26 -2.30
N LEU A 187 10.13 2.73 -1.28
CA LEU A 187 10.70 3.05 0.02
C LEU A 187 11.36 1.84 0.69
N VAL A 188 10.62 0.72 0.78
CA VAL A 188 11.09 -0.51 1.42
C VAL A 188 12.41 -0.96 0.78
N ILE A 189 12.46 -1.06 -0.55
CA ILE A 189 13.66 -1.52 -1.27
C ILE A 189 14.70 -0.41 -1.49
N GLY A 190 14.43 0.82 -1.03
CA GLY A 190 15.31 1.98 -1.14
C GLY A 190 15.63 2.41 -2.58
N GLU A 191 14.73 2.16 -3.52
CA GLU A 191 14.90 2.46 -4.94
C GLU A 191 13.99 3.62 -5.34
N ASP A 192 14.52 4.65 -6.02
CA ASP A 192 13.73 5.73 -6.63
C ASP A 192 12.70 6.37 -5.67
N ALA A 193 13.13 6.62 -4.43
CA ALA A 193 12.29 7.09 -3.34
C ALA A 193 12.81 8.38 -2.72
N GLY A 194 11.96 9.41 -2.74
CA GLY A 194 12.24 10.73 -2.19
C GLY A 194 12.93 11.66 -3.17
N TRP A 195 12.71 12.95 -2.99
CA TRP A 195 13.54 14.00 -3.59
C TRP A 195 14.92 13.97 -2.94
N ILE A 196 16.00 14.03 -3.74
CA ILE A 196 17.38 14.05 -3.21
C ILE A 196 17.84 15.50 -3.01
N PRO A 197 18.02 15.99 -1.77
CA PRO A 197 18.48 17.35 -1.52
C PRO A 197 19.92 17.60 -2.02
N PRO A 198 20.28 18.84 -2.41
CA PRO A 198 21.63 19.15 -2.91
C PRO A 198 22.78 18.83 -1.93
N ASN A 199 22.48 18.84 -0.63
CA ASN A 199 23.40 18.52 0.47
C ASN A 199 23.31 17.05 0.93
N TYR A 200 22.60 16.19 0.21
CA TYR A 200 22.44 14.79 0.56
C TYR A 200 23.72 14.00 0.27
N THR A 201 24.23 13.30 1.28
CA THR A 201 25.55 12.62 1.22
C THR A 201 25.48 11.12 1.45
N TYR A 202 24.30 10.56 1.68
CA TYR A 202 24.16 9.18 2.18
C TYR A 202 24.11 8.09 1.08
N GLY A 203 24.42 8.46 -0.17
CA GLY A 203 24.38 7.57 -1.33
C GLY A 203 22.96 7.19 -1.76
N GLU A 204 22.81 6.73 -3.00
CA GLU A 204 21.57 6.09 -3.46
C GLU A 204 21.42 4.72 -2.77
N GLY A 205 20.18 4.29 -2.51
CA GLY A 205 19.95 2.94 -1.98
C GLY A 205 20.22 2.77 -0.48
N LEU A 206 19.94 3.77 0.37
CA LEU A 206 19.84 3.52 1.82
C LEU A 206 18.70 2.52 2.08
N VAL A 207 19.01 1.24 2.25
CA VAL A 207 18.03 0.17 2.47
C VAL A 207 18.00 -0.26 3.93
N GLY A 208 16.81 -0.17 4.53
CA GLY A 208 16.53 -0.70 5.87
C GLY A 208 16.47 -2.24 5.89
N THR A 209 16.51 -2.84 7.07
CA THR A 209 16.36 -4.29 7.22
C THR A 209 15.04 -4.83 6.67
N HIS A 210 13.97 -4.02 6.69
CA HIS A 210 12.64 -4.39 6.21
C HIS A 210 12.55 -4.67 4.71
N GLY A 211 13.45 -4.11 3.89
CA GLY A 211 13.50 -4.32 2.44
C GLY A 211 14.77 -5.01 1.96
N SER A 212 15.34 -5.87 2.80
CA SER A 212 16.55 -6.64 2.49
C SER A 212 16.32 -8.12 2.71
N GLU A 213 17.29 -8.95 2.35
CA GLU A 213 17.23 -10.41 2.58
C GLU A 213 17.10 -10.79 4.06
N ALA A 214 17.46 -9.88 5.00
CA ALA A 214 17.23 -10.07 6.42
C ALA A 214 15.73 -10.20 6.78
N ASN A 215 14.84 -9.69 5.93
CA ASN A 215 13.40 -9.88 6.03
C ASN A 215 12.90 -10.78 4.88
N PRO A 216 12.93 -12.11 5.03
CA PRO A 216 12.62 -13.05 3.95
C PRO A 216 11.14 -13.06 3.53
N ARG A 217 10.25 -12.39 4.28
CA ARG A 217 8.83 -12.25 3.91
C ARG A 217 8.48 -10.83 3.43
N GLN A 218 9.44 -9.91 3.39
CA GLN A 218 9.26 -8.51 2.99
C GLN A 218 7.96 -7.90 3.58
N CYS A 219 7.08 -7.38 2.74
CA CYS A 219 5.79 -6.79 3.12
C CYS A 219 4.92 -7.78 3.93
N ALA A 220 4.92 -9.07 3.57
CA ALA A 220 4.09 -10.09 4.19
C ALA A 220 4.50 -10.42 5.64
N ALA A 221 5.70 -10.00 6.09
CA ALA A 221 6.10 -10.13 7.48
C ALA A 221 5.22 -9.33 8.45
N CYS A 222 4.68 -8.20 7.98
CA CYS A 222 3.85 -7.30 8.79
C CYS A 222 2.39 -7.28 8.35
N HIS A 223 2.13 -7.41 7.05
CA HIS A 223 0.80 -7.29 6.46
C HIS A 223 0.02 -8.62 6.41
N VAL A 224 0.70 -9.77 6.40
CA VAL A 224 0.07 -11.09 6.22
C VAL A 224 0.53 -12.04 7.33
N THR A 225 0.14 -11.69 8.56
CA THR A 225 0.49 -12.45 9.76
C THR A 225 -0.62 -13.44 10.10
N ARG A 226 -0.28 -14.73 10.19
CA ARG A 226 -1.21 -15.78 10.63
C ARG A 226 -1.11 -16.01 12.14
N PHE A 227 -2.24 -16.13 12.82
CA PHE A 227 -2.29 -16.49 14.24
C PHE A 227 -3.67 -16.99 14.67
N ASP A 228 -3.70 -17.82 15.71
CA ASP A 228 -4.94 -18.26 16.34
C ASP A 228 -5.37 -17.29 17.44
N VAL A 229 -6.69 -17.17 17.59
CA VAL A 229 -7.37 -16.40 18.63
C VAL A 229 -8.21 -17.37 19.45
N ALA A 230 -8.06 -17.28 20.76
CA ALA A 230 -8.86 -18.01 21.72
C ALA A 230 -9.61 -17.02 22.61
N ASP A 231 -10.81 -17.40 23.01
CA ASP A 231 -11.64 -16.62 23.93
C ASP A 231 -10.90 -16.46 25.27
N ALA A 232 -10.76 -15.21 25.72
CA ALA A 232 -9.97 -14.89 26.90
C ALA A 232 -10.54 -15.48 28.20
N SER A 233 -11.83 -15.81 28.24
CA SER A 233 -12.52 -16.32 29.44
C SER A 233 -12.59 -17.84 29.49
N THR A 234 -12.74 -18.49 28.35
CA THR A 234 -12.95 -19.95 28.24
C THR A 234 -11.74 -20.69 27.69
N GLY A 235 -10.82 -19.99 27.01
CA GLY A 235 -9.75 -20.59 26.23
C GLY A 235 -10.22 -21.32 24.96
N GLY A 236 -11.51 -21.23 24.63
CA GLY A 236 -12.08 -21.85 23.43
C GLY A 236 -11.56 -21.18 22.15
N PHE A 237 -11.31 -21.97 21.11
CA PHE A 237 -10.93 -21.43 19.79
C PHE A 237 -12.01 -20.50 19.22
N LEU A 238 -11.58 -19.36 18.67
CA LEU A 238 -12.47 -18.40 18.02
C LEU A 238 -12.20 -18.27 16.51
N LEU A 239 -10.93 -18.11 16.13
CA LEU A 239 -10.54 -17.78 14.76
C LEU A 239 -9.06 -18.10 14.52
N THR A 240 -8.72 -18.59 13.33
CA THR A 240 -7.37 -18.50 12.78
C THR A 240 -7.31 -17.29 11.86
N SER A 241 -6.72 -16.19 12.32
CA SER A 241 -6.44 -15.05 11.43
C SER A 241 -5.41 -15.45 10.38
N VAL A 242 -5.66 -15.12 9.10
CA VAL A 242 -4.78 -15.45 7.96
C VAL A 242 -4.12 -14.22 7.33
N GLY A 243 -4.29 -13.04 7.93
CA GLY A 243 -3.67 -11.78 7.50
C GLY A 243 -4.17 -11.22 6.16
N HIS A 244 -5.32 -11.66 5.65
CA HIS A 244 -5.85 -11.23 4.34
C HIS A 244 -6.68 -9.94 4.41
N THR A 245 -6.71 -9.29 5.57
CA THR A 245 -7.10 -7.87 5.71
C THR A 245 -6.04 -6.95 5.10
N PHE A 246 -4.80 -7.45 4.97
CA PHE A 246 -3.60 -6.75 4.54
C PHE A 246 -3.25 -5.51 5.38
N GLU A 247 -3.86 -5.33 6.54
CA GLU A 247 -3.51 -4.26 7.48
C GLU A 247 -2.15 -4.60 8.12
N ALA A 248 -1.17 -3.71 7.93
CA ALA A 248 0.11 -3.86 8.63
C ALA A 248 -0.12 -3.75 10.13
N ILE A 249 0.54 -4.63 10.90
CA ILE A 249 0.44 -4.65 12.38
C ILE A 249 -1.03 -4.53 12.82
N GLN A 250 -1.82 -5.50 12.36
CA GLN A 250 -3.27 -5.62 12.47
C GLN A 250 -3.79 -5.09 13.81
N CYS A 251 -4.80 -4.22 13.75
CA CYS A 251 -5.57 -3.81 14.92
C CYS A 251 -6.32 -5.01 15.48
N LEU A 252 -6.23 -5.23 16.80
CA LEU A 252 -6.97 -6.25 17.51
C LEU A 252 -8.00 -5.62 18.45
N ASP A 253 -9.16 -6.25 18.56
CA ASP A 253 -10.15 -5.90 19.58
C ASP A 253 -9.77 -6.46 20.97
N ALA A 254 -10.65 -6.29 21.95
CA ALA A 254 -10.41 -6.74 23.33
C ALA A 254 -10.30 -8.28 23.46
N GLN A 255 -10.82 -9.03 22.49
CA GLN A 255 -10.77 -10.49 22.41
C GLN A 255 -9.55 -10.98 21.61
N GLY A 256 -8.77 -10.06 21.02
CA GLY A 256 -7.64 -10.39 20.17
C GLY A 256 -8.03 -10.73 18.72
N LEU A 257 -9.29 -10.49 18.32
CA LEU A 257 -9.74 -10.69 16.95
C LEU A 257 -9.26 -9.52 16.07
N PRO A 258 -8.86 -9.80 14.80
CA PRO A 258 -8.62 -8.75 13.82
C PRO A 258 -9.83 -7.82 13.69
N THR A 259 -9.60 -6.52 13.69
CA THR A 259 -10.64 -5.51 13.44
C THR A 259 -10.12 -4.43 12.50
N ALA A 260 -11.01 -3.85 11.70
CA ALA A 260 -10.63 -2.75 10.80
C ALA A 260 -10.19 -1.50 11.60
N GLY A 261 -9.12 -0.86 11.14
CA GLY A 261 -8.60 0.36 11.77
C GLY A 261 -9.42 1.63 11.47
N PRO A 262 -9.05 2.78 12.07
CA PRO A 262 -7.84 3.01 12.87
C PRO A 262 -7.96 2.53 14.33
N CYS A 263 -6.82 2.19 14.95
CA CYS A 263 -6.69 1.80 16.36
C CYS A 263 -5.45 2.44 17.01
N SER A 264 -5.38 2.42 18.33
CA SER A 264 -4.20 2.89 19.08
C SER A 264 -3.04 1.89 18.99
N VAL A 265 -1.81 2.34 19.26
CA VAL A 265 -0.60 1.52 19.10
C VAL A 265 -0.58 0.31 20.04
N ASP A 266 -1.22 0.40 21.19
CA ASP A 266 -1.35 -0.71 22.15
C ASP A 266 -2.21 -1.86 21.62
N GLN A 267 -3.17 -1.57 20.73
CA GLN A 267 -4.05 -2.53 20.07
C GLN A 267 -3.40 -3.18 18.83
N ARG A 268 -2.26 -2.66 18.35
CA ARG A 268 -1.58 -3.18 17.16
C ARG A 268 -0.77 -4.43 17.45
N ASP A 269 -0.87 -5.38 16.53
CA ASP A 269 -0.20 -6.67 16.63
C ASP A 269 1.22 -6.66 16.03
N PHE A 270 2.22 -6.68 16.90
CA PHE A 270 3.64 -6.73 16.50
C PHE A 270 4.23 -8.15 16.51
N ARG A 271 3.42 -9.21 16.65
CA ARG A 271 3.95 -10.59 16.75
C ARG A 271 4.74 -10.99 15.51
N GLY A 272 4.31 -10.57 14.32
CA GLY A 272 5.02 -10.84 13.06
C GLY A 272 6.46 -10.31 13.06
N CYS A 273 6.69 -9.16 13.70
CA CYS A 273 8.01 -8.55 13.82
C CYS A 273 8.96 -9.35 14.73
N ALA A 274 8.42 -10.05 15.73
CA ALA A 274 9.20 -10.92 16.61
C ALA A 274 9.52 -12.26 15.92
N VAL A 275 8.54 -12.84 15.23
CA VAL A 275 8.68 -14.11 14.51
C VAL A 275 9.67 -14.01 13.35
N SER A 276 9.79 -12.84 12.71
CA SER A 276 10.78 -12.63 11.65
C SER A 276 12.24 -12.67 12.15
N GLY A 277 12.47 -12.66 13.47
CA GLY A 277 13.82 -12.68 14.07
C GLY A 277 14.57 -11.35 13.98
N CYS A 278 14.01 -10.33 13.33
CA CYS A 278 14.62 -9.01 13.22
C CYS A 278 14.45 -8.16 14.49
N HIS A 279 13.36 -8.36 15.24
CA HIS A 279 13.13 -7.71 16.53
C HIS A 279 13.14 -8.75 17.66
N GLY A 280 13.83 -8.45 18.76
CA GLY A 280 13.93 -9.38 19.90
C GLY A 280 12.60 -9.70 20.59
N SER A 281 11.57 -8.88 20.42
CA SER A 281 10.20 -9.14 20.87
C SER A 281 9.19 -8.21 20.19
N ALA A 282 7.90 -8.54 20.30
CA ALA A 282 6.81 -7.68 19.84
C ALA A 282 6.82 -6.32 20.57
N ALA A 283 7.17 -6.31 21.86
CA ALA A 283 7.32 -5.09 22.64
C ALA A 283 8.50 -4.23 22.14
N ALA A 284 9.64 -4.84 21.83
CA ALA A 284 10.79 -4.14 21.27
C ALA A 284 10.47 -3.53 19.89
N ALA A 285 9.76 -4.26 19.03
CA ALA A 285 9.27 -3.75 17.75
C ALA A 285 8.33 -2.56 17.94
N ARG A 286 7.37 -2.66 18.88
CA ARG A 286 6.45 -1.57 19.22
C ARG A 286 7.19 -0.32 19.70
N THR A 287 8.16 -0.47 20.60
CA THR A 287 8.98 0.65 21.09
C THR A 287 9.73 1.33 19.95
N ALA A 288 10.35 0.56 19.05
CA ALA A 288 11.05 1.10 17.88
C ALA A 288 10.11 1.83 16.92
N PHE A 289 8.91 1.30 16.69
CA PHE A 289 7.88 1.93 15.87
C PHE A 289 7.44 3.27 16.45
N VAL A 290 7.12 3.34 17.74
CA VAL A 290 6.72 4.59 18.42
C VAL A 290 7.83 5.63 18.35
N ALA A 291 9.07 5.25 18.65
CA ALA A 291 10.21 6.17 18.63
C ALA A 291 10.45 6.75 17.23
N THR A 292 10.39 5.89 16.20
CA THR A 292 10.58 6.30 14.81
C THR A 292 9.43 7.18 14.32
N LYS A 293 8.18 6.83 14.64
CA LYS A 293 7.01 7.63 14.30
C LYS A 293 7.09 9.03 14.93
N ALA A 294 7.48 9.11 16.20
CA ALA A 294 7.70 10.38 16.89
C ALA A 294 8.79 11.22 16.22
N ARG A 295 9.88 10.58 15.78
CA ARG A 295 10.96 11.25 15.02
C ARG A 295 10.47 11.79 13.68
N MET A 296 9.72 11.00 12.91
CA MET A 296 9.15 11.45 11.64
C MET A 296 8.21 12.65 11.84
N ASN A 297 7.29 12.55 12.81
CA ASN A 297 6.38 13.65 13.17
C ASN A 297 7.15 14.92 13.52
N PHE A 298 8.16 14.81 14.39
CA PHE A 298 8.97 15.95 14.81
C PHE A 298 9.68 16.62 13.63
N LEU A 299 10.29 15.84 12.73
CA LEU A 299 10.97 16.37 11.55
C LEU A 299 9.99 16.99 10.55
N THR A 300 8.83 16.37 10.31
CA THR A 300 7.82 16.95 9.43
C THR A 300 7.22 18.23 10.01
N ASP A 301 7.09 18.34 11.34
CA ASP A 301 6.64 19.55 12.03
C ASP A 301 7.66 20.70 11.90
N GLN A 302 8.96 20.40 11.75
CA GLN A 302 9.96 21.43 11.44
C GLN A 302 9.77 22.04 10.04
N LEU A 303 9.22 21.27 9.10
CA LEU A 303 8.90 21.76 7.77
C LEU A 303 7.56 22.50 7.77
N TRP A 304 6.51 21.90 8.35
CA TRP A 304 5.21 22.52 8.51
C TRP A 304 4.42 21.90 9.66
N TYR A 305 3.93 22.76 10.54
CA TYR A 305 2.97 22.46 11.59
C TYR A 305 1.71 23.31 11.38
N ASP A 306 0.63 22.64 10.94
CA ASP A 306 -0.69 23.25 10.72
C ASP A 306 -1.28 23.72 12.06
N THR A 307 -1.14 25.01 12.33
CA THR A 307 -1.37 25.56 13.68
C THR A 307 -2.84 25.74 13.98
N ASN A 308 -3.65 26.00 12.93
CA ASN A 308 -5.09 26.21 13.06
C ASN A 308 -5.93 25.00 12.58
N GLY A 309 -5.28 23.96 12.03
CA GLY A 309 -5.90 22.70 11.63
C GLY A 309 -6.71 22.80 10.34
N ASN A 310 -6.46 23.79 9.49
CA ASN A 310 -7.24 24.03 8.27
C ASN A 310 -6.69 23.29 7.03
N GLY A 311 -5.53 22.64 7.14
CA GLY A 311 -4.88 21.94 6.04
C GLY A 311 -4.38 22.87 4.94
N VAL A 312 -4.00 24.11 5.27
CA VAL A 312 -3.46 25.11 4.35
C VAL A 312 -2.08 25.53 4.84
N ILE A 313 -1.03 25.36 4.04
CA ILE A 313 0.27 25.99 4.34
C ILE A 313 0.10 27.50 4.19
N GLU A 314 0.14 28.21 5.32
CA GLU A 314 -0.01 29.67 5.34
C GLU A 314 0.95 30.35 6.32
N THR A 315 1.14 31.66 6.16
CA THR A 315 2.18 32.41 6.88
C THR A 315 2.02 32.45 8.40
N THR A 316 0.85 32.07 8.93
CA THR A 316 0.57 31.99 10.37
C THR A 316 0.91 30.64 10.99
N ASP A 317 1.25 29.64 10.18
CA ASP A 317 1.65 28.31 10.66
C ASP A 317 3.09 28.28 11.17
N GLY A 318 3.40 27.22 11.93
CA GLY A 318 4.76 26.89 12.34
C GLY A 318 5.54 26.11 11.28
N GLY A 319 6.86 26.22 11.34
CA GLY A 319 7.80 25.49 10.49
C GLY A 319 8.50 26.37 9.45
N LEU A 320 9.41 25.74 8.70
CA LEU A 320 10.21 26.41 7.69
C LEU A 320 9.39 26.82 6.45
N LEU A 321 8.45 25.99 5.99
CA LEU A 321 7.69 26.26 4.76
C LEU A 321 6.77 27.49 4.87
N PRO A 322 6.05 27.71 5.99
CA PRO A 322 5.35 28.98 6.24
C PRO A 322 6.26 30.22 6.17
N LYS A 323 7.49 30.12 6.68
CA LYS A 323 8.48 31.21 6.59
C LYS A 323 8.98 31.43 5.16
N VAL A 324 9.23 30.36 4.41
CA VAL A 324 9.54 30.44 2.97
C VAL A 324 8.39 31.13 2.23
N LEU A 325 7.15 30.76 2.54
CA LEU A 325 5.97 31.37 1.94
C LEU A 325 5.86 32.87 2.28
N ALA A 326 6.14 33.26 3.52
CA ALA A 326 6.15 34.66 3.93
C ALA A 326 7.20 35.48 3.15
N GLN A 327 8.42 34.96 2.98
CA GLN A 327 9.45 35.58 2.14
C GLN A 327 9.01 35.69 0.68
N ALA A 328 8.42 34.62 0.12
CA ALA A 328 7.92 34.57 -1.24
C ALA A 328 6.81 35.60 -1.51
N ILE A 329 5.86 35.75 -0.58
CA ILE A 329 4.79 36.76 -0.64
C ILE A 329 5.38 38.16 -0.59
N ALA A 330 6.29 38.44 0.35
CA ALA A 330 6.94 39.73 0.48
C ALA A 330 7.74 40.12 -0.78
N ALA A 331 8.35 39.14 -1.45
CA ALA A 331 9.09 39.32 -2.70
C ALA A 331 8.21 39.32 -3.96
N GLY A 332 6.90 39.04 -3.84
CA GLY A 332 6.01 38.87 -4.99
C GLY A 332 6.31 37.65 -5.88
N ASN A 333 7.07 36.67 -5.37
CA ASN A 333 7.48 35.47 -6.12
C ASN A 333 6.79 34.21 -5.57
N LEU A 334 5.55 33.97 -5.98
CA LEU A 334 4.74 32.85 -5.50
C LEU A 334 5.10 31.48 -6.12
N ASN A 335 6.05 31.44 -7.06
CA ASN A 335 6.52 30.18 -7.66
C ASN A 335 7.56 29.45 -6.80
N VAL A 336 7.89 29.97 -5.62
CA VAL A 336 8.78 29.28 -4.68
C VAL A 336 8.12 28.02 -4.12
N ILE A 337 6.80 28.02 -3.94
CA ILE A 337 6.00 26.84 -3.59
C ILE A 337 4.80 26.79 -4.54
N ASN A 338 4.98 26.14 -5.68
CA ASN A 338 3.98 26.00 -6.73
C ASN A 338 3.99 24.61 -7.39
N LEU A 339 3.30 23.67 -6.74
CA LEU A 339 3.09 22.28 -7.19
C LEU A 339 2.23 22.11 -8.48
N TYR A 340 2.07 23.17 -9.27
CA TYR A 340 1.37 23.19 -10.56
C TYR A 340 2.27 23.58 -11.74
N ASP A 341 3.48 24.06 -11.48
CA ASP A 341 4.41 24.39 -12.55
C ASP A 341 5.42 23.28 -12.83
N GLY A 342 6.23 23.50 -13.87
CA GLY A 342 7.20 22.53 -14.37
C GLY A 342 8.54 22.54 -13.63
N THR A 343 8.64 23.28 -12.53
CA THR A 343 9.87 23.56 -11.79
C THR A 343 9.87 22.76 -10.50
N LEU A 344 11.06 22.35 -10.06
CA LEU A 344 11.25 21.73 -8.75
C LEU A 344 12.12 22.65 -7.89
N THR A 345 11.52 23.30 -6.90
CA THR A 345 12.25 24.08 -5.91
C THR A 345 12.67 23.23 -4.72
N VAL A 346 13.59 23.75 -3.90
CA VAL A 346 14.00 23.12 -2.64
C VAL A 346 12.81 22.96 -1.67
N ALA A 347 11.92 23.94 -1.61
CA ALA A 347 10.73 23.87 -0.77
C ALA A 347 9.74 22.78 -1.25
N GLU A 348 9.56 22.63 -2.56
CA GLU A 348 8.69 21.60 -3.14
C GLU A 348 9.27 20.19 -2.98
N GLY A 349 10.58 20.04 -3.15
CA GLY A 349 11.28 18.79 -2.84
C GLY A 349 11.19 18.42 -1.35
N ALA A 350 11.28 19.39 -0.45
CA ALA A 350 11.06 19.17 0.98
C ALA A 350 9.61 18.75 1.29
N ILE A 351 8.62 19.35 0.61
CA ILE A 351 7.22 18.92 0.67
C ILE A 351 7.08 17.47 0.21
N TRP A 352 7.71 17.07 -0.90
CA TRP A 352 7.68 15.69 -1.38
C TRP A 352 8.19 14.71 -0.32
N ASN A 353 9.34 15.00 0.28
CA ASN A 353 9.91 14.15 1.33
C ASN A 353 9.03 14.12 2.59
N ALA A 354 8.38 15.23 2.95
CA ALA A 354 7.41 15.25 4.03
C ALA A 354 6.17 14.39 3.72
N GLN A 355 5.61 14.50 2.51
CA GLN A 355 4.52 13.65 2.02
C GLN A 355 4.91 12.17 1.89
N LEU A 356 6.20 11.88 1.70
CA LEU A 356 6.69 10.52 1.67
C LEU A 356 6.81 9.94 3.09
N ALA A 357 7.26 10.77 4.04
CA ALA A 357 7.57 10.36 5.41
C ALA A 357 6.42 10.47 6.41
N TYR A 358 5.35 11.20 6.08
CA TYR A 358 4.32 11.53 7.06
C TYR A 358 3.67 10.28 7.65
N THR A 359 3.13 10.48 8.86
CA THR A 359 2.44 9.44 9.62
C THR A 359 0.98 9.81 9.81
N HIS A 360 0.14 8.85 10.19
CA HIS A 360 -1.27 9.11 10.49
C HIS A 360 -1.51 10.18 11.58
N ASP A 361 -0.49 10.55 12.38
CA ASP A 361 -0.61 11.64 13.36
C ASP A 361 -0.51 13.04 12.72
N ARG A 362 -0.12 13.11 11.45
CA ARG A 362 0.02 14.34 10.65
C ARG A 362 -0.74 14.20 9.32
N PRO A 363 -2.07 13.98 9.37
CA PRO A 363 -2.85 13.66 8.18
C PRO A 363 -2.92 14.81 7.16
N PHE A 364 -2.61 16.05 7.57
CA PHE A 364 -2.56 17.21 6.68
C PHE A 364 -1.55 17.05 5.54
N TRP A 365 -0.48 16.27 5.71
CA TRP A 365 0.45 15.96 4.61
C TRP A 365 -0.17 15.11 3.50
N SER A 366 -1.21 14.34 3.81
CA SER A 366 -1.93 13.55 2.82
C SER A 366 -2.79 14.40 1.88
N ARG A 367 -3.20 15.58 2.36
CA ARG A 367 -4.15 16.46 1.68
C ARG A 367 -4.05 17.88 2.22
N PHE A 368 -3.53 18.82 1.42
CA PHE A 368 -3.42 20.22 1.80
C PHE A 368 -3.50 21.17 0.60
N THR A 369 -3.63 22.47 0.86
CA THR A 369 -3.40 23.54 -0.12
C THR A 369 -2.30 24.48 0.35
N VAL A 370 -1.83 25.37 -0.53
CA VAL A 370 -0.83 26.40 -0.18
C VAL A 370 -1.46 27.76 -0.42
N GLN A 371 -1.38 28.66 0.57
CA GLN A 371 -1.93 30.01 0.48
C GLN A 371 -1.28 30.77 -0.69
N GLY A 372 -2.13 31.36 -1.55
CA GLY A 372 -1.66 32.14 -2.71
C GLY A 372 -1.10 31.29 -3.86
N GLN A 373 -1.18 29.96 -3.79
CA GLN A 373 -0.76 29.08 -4.87
C GLN A 373 -1.62 29.33 -6.11
N LYS A 374 -0.96 29.59 -7.25
CA LYS A 374 -1.62 29.67 -8.55
C LYS A 374 -1.94 28.26 -9.03
N SER A 375 -3.21 27.86 -8.96
CA SER A 375 -3.68 26.63 -9.59
C SER A 375 -4.24 26.96 -10.97
N CYS A 376 -3.48 26.67 -12.02
CA CYS A 376 -3.96 26.78 -13.39
C CYS A 376 -4.50 25.43 -13.85
N THR A 377 -5.75 25.41 -14.32
CA THR A 377 -6.25 24.29 -15.13
C THR A 377 -6.02 24.66 -16.60
N PRO A 378 -5.12 24.00 -17.33
CA PRO A 378 -5.03 24.22 -18.77
C PRO A 378 -6.41 23.92 -19.41
N PRO A 379 -6.96 24.82 -20.27
CA PRO A 379 -6.26 25.93 -20.92
C PRO A 379 -6.51 27.36 -20.38
N THR A 380 -7.44 27.67 -19.46
CA THR A 380 -7.85 29.10 -19.30
C THR A 380 -8.33 29.61 -17.94
N THR A 381 -8.26 28.86 -16.83
CA THR A 381 -8.58 29.43 -15.51
C THR A 381 -7.50 29.11 -14.47
N CYS A 382 -6.79 30.16 -14.07
CA CYS A 382 -5.91 30.13 -12.90
C CYS A 382 -6.68 30.72 -11.71
N THR A 383 -6.84 29.94 -10.64
CA THR A 383 -7.39 30.41 -9.37
C THR A 383 -6.26 30.61 -8.38
N THR A 384 -6.38 31.61 -7.50
CA THR A 384 -5.48 31.86 -6.37
C THR A 384 -5.89 31.08 -5.12
N GLN A 385 -6.94 30.27 -5.19
CA GLN A 385 -7.42 29.43 -4.09
C GLN A 385 -6.56 28.17 -3.87
N GLY A 386 -5.59 27.89 -4.77
CA GLY A 386 -4.90 26.61 -4.83
C GLY A 386 -5.87 25.47 -5.18
N ALA A 387 -5.37 24.39 -5.77
CA ALA A 387 -6.10 23.13 -5.80
C ALA A 387 -5.43 22.16 -4.84
N VAL A 388 -6.24 21.24 -4.30
CA VAL A 388 -5.81 20.29 -3.27
C VAL A 388 -4.64 19.45 -3.79
N ASN A 389 -3.52 19.54 -3.08
CA ASN A 389 -2.39 18.65 -3.23
C ASN A 389 -2.66 17.39 -2.40
N THR A 390 -2.42 16.23 -2.98
CA THR A 390 -2.67 14.93 -2.36
C THR A 390 -1.40 14.11 -2.37
N ALA A 391 -1.25 13.21 -1.41
CA ALA A 391 -0.30 12.10 -1.50
C ALA A 391 -1.02 10.78 -1.16
N HIS A 392 -0.43 9.65 -1.54
CA HIS A 392 -0.96 8.36 -1.12
C HIS A 392 -0.86 8.21 0.40
N LYS A 393 -1.90 7.59 0.99
CA LYS A 393 -1.96 7.35 2.43
C LYS A 393 -0.71 6.63 2.95
N SER A 394 0.01 7.29 3.85
CA SER A 394 1.05 6.78 4.75
C SER A 394 2.13 5.98 4.03
N SER A 395 2.70 6.60 2.98
CA SER A 395 3.78 6.00 2.21
C SER A 395 4.97 5.63 3.11
N GLY A 396 5.22 6.36 4.20
CA GLY A 396 6.30 6.10 5.15
C GLY A 396 5.85 5.46 6.46
N GLU A 397 4.86 6.05 7.16
CA GLU A 397 4.39 5.70 8.53
C GLU A 397 5.52 5.44 9.54
N GLY A 398 6.73 5.93 9.27
CA GLY A 398 7.93 5.62 10.05
C GLY A 398 8.35 4.14 10.05
N ALA A 399 7.83 3.28 9.16
CA ALA A 399 8.09 1.84 9.20
C ALA A 399 8.80 1.30 7.95
N HIS A 400 8.45 1.76 6.74
CA HIS A 400 8.95 1.13 5.51
C HIS A 400 10.48 1.23 5.36
N ASN A 401 11.03 2.44 5.54
CA ASN A 401 12.48 2.66 5.52
C ASN A 401 12.84 3.91 6.34
N PRO A 402 12.87 3.78 7.68
CA PRO A 402 13.00 4.94 8.54
C PRO A 402 14.35 5.63 8.47
N PHE A 403 15.41 4.91 8.08
CA PHE A 403 16.74 5.48 7.92
C PHE A 403 16.82 6.38 6.68
N LEU A 404 16.27 5.93 5.54
CA LEU A 404 16.16 6.75 4.34
C LEU A 404 15.28 7.99 4.62
N LEU A 405 14.12 7.80 5.24
CA LEU A 405 13.22 8.92 5.55
C LEU A 405 13.85 9.95 6.50
N ASP A 406 14.58 9.51 7.54
CA ASP A 406 15.32 10.41 8.43
C ASP A 406 16.42 11.17 7.67
N ALA A 407 17.18 10.48 6.81
CA ALA A 407 18.22 11.09 5.98
C ALA A 407 17.65 12.13 5.00
N LEU A 408 16.55 11.80 4.34
CA LEU A 408 15.85 12.69 3.41
C LEU A 408 15.30 13.92 4.12
N LEU A 409 14.58 13.74 5.23
CA LEU A 409 13.97 14.84 5.97
C LEU A 409 15.00 15.78 6.60
N THR A 410 16.03 15.24 7.25
CA THR A 410 17.10 16.06 7.83
C THR A 410 17.85 16.85 6.76
N SER A 411 18.17 16.21 5.63
CA SER A 411 18.82 16.87 4.50
C SER A 411 17.91 17.92 3.86
N SER A 412 16.60 17.65 3.74
CA SER A 412 15.61 18.62 3.25
C SER A 412 15.48 19.83 4.17
N ILE A 413 15.45 19.64 5.48
CA ILE A 413 15.43 20.74 6.46
C ILE A 413 16.68 21.61 6.28
N GLN A 414 17.87 21.00 6.22
CA GLN A 414 19.12 21.73 5.97
C GLN A 414 19.10 22.47 4.64
N ALA A 415 18.62 21.85 3.56
CA ALA A 415 18.51 22.48 2.25
C ALA A 415 17.61 23.72 2.31
N VAL A 416 16.44 23.63 2.95
CA VAL A 416 15.52 24.76 3.12
C VAL A 416 16.19 25.88 3.95
N GLN A 417 16.86 25.54 5.05
CA GLN A 417 17.58 26.53 5.86
C GLN A 417 18.64 27.27 5.03
N THR A 418 19.47 26.54 4.28
CA THR A 418 20.57 27.12 3.48
C THR A 418 20.04 27.93 2.30
N THR A 419 19.08 27.40 1.54
CA THR A 419 18.56 28.06 0.33
C THR A 419 17.80 29.34 0.64
N TYR A 420 17.04 29.37 1.75
CA TYR A 420 16.17 30.51 2.09
C TYR A 420 16.68 31.36 3.27
N GLY A 421 17.84 31.01 3.85
CA GLY A 421 18.42 31.73 4.98
C GLY A 421 17.55 31.68 6.24
N LEU A 422 16.90 30.55 6.49
CA LEU A 422 15.90 30.37 7.55
C LEU A 422 16.40 29.45 8.67
N ALA A 423 15.78 29.57 9.84
CA ALA A 423 15.97 28.67 10.98
C ALA A 423 14.64 28.02 11.39
N PRO A 424 14.64 26.74 11.83
CA PRO A 424 13.48 26.08 12.39
C PRO A 424 12.99 26.81 13.66
N ASP A 425 11.72 26.62 14.01
CA ASP A 425 11.15 27.23 15.22
C ASP A 425 11.71 26.63 16.50
N MET A 426 12.15 25.36 16.44
CA MET A 426 12.69 24.62 17.56
C MET A 426 14.07 24.05 17.22
N PRO A 427 14.99 23.90 18.19
CA PRO A 427 16.22 23.17 17.97
C PRO A 427 15.94 21.76 17.45
N VAL A 428 16.59 21.40 16.34
CA VAL A 428 16.43 20.10 15.68
C VAL A 428 17.79 19.42 15.56
N ASP A 429 17.86 18.17 16.03
CA ASP A 429 19.00 17.29 15.74
C ASP A 429 18.90 16.83 14.28
N LEU A 430 19.81 17.32 13.44
CA LEU A 430 19.90 16.97 12.01
C LEU A 430 20.97 15.89 11.76
N THR A 431 21.46 15.25 12.82
CA THR A 431 22.33 14.09 12.71
C THR A 431 21.51 12.91 12.23
N VAL A 432 21.89 12.34 11.09
CA VAL A 432 21.25 11.14 10.56
C VAL A 432 21.71 9.93 11.36
N LYS A 433 20.75 9.14 11.85
CA LYS A 433 21.02 7.95 12.68
C LYS A 433 21.16 6.66 11.85
N ALA A 434 21.48 6.78 10.57
CA ALA A 434 21.76 5.66 9.69
C ALA A 434 23.24 5.29 9.75
N THR A 435 23.54 4.00 9.92
CA THR A 435 24.89 3.48 9.69
C THR A 435 24.91 2.88 8.28
N PRO A 436 25.74 3.35 7.34
CA PRO A 436 25.88 2.72 6.03
C PRO A 436 26.27 1.24 6.23
N ARG A 437 25.64 0.33 5.47
CA ARG A 437 26.17 -1.05 5.39
C ARG A 437 27.57 -0.96 4.78
N ARG A 438 28.56 -1.53 5.47
CA ARG A 438 29.89 -1.77 4.90
C ARG A 438 29.84 -2.94 3.94
#